data_AF-A0A952AV92-F1
#
_entry.id   AF-A0A952AV92-F1
#
_cell.length_a   1.000
_cell.length_b   1.000
_cell.length_c   1.000
_cell.angle_alpha   90.00
_cell.angle_beta   90.00
_cell.angle_gamma   90.00
#
_symmetry.space_group_name_H-M   'P 1'
#
loop_
_entity.id
_entity.type
_entity.pdbx_description
1 polymer ?
#
loop_
_entity_poly.entity_id
_entity_poly.type
_entity_poly.pdbx_seq_one_letter_code
_entity_poly.pdbx_strand_id
1 'polypeptide(L)'
;PLNTYGEFSGTSMAGPHVVGVVALMWSANPALIGDIDATEQILIESADPYQGALPDCPGAEQTPSTAVGYGMLNAYHAVQMALRR
;
A
#
# COMPACT_ATOMS: atom_id res chain seq x y z
N PRO A 1 -0.80 2.75 30.65
CA PRO A 1 -0.59 3.80 29.62
C PRO A 1 -1.94 4.37 29.19
N LEU A 2 -2.01 5.63 28.74
CA LEU A 2 -3.21 6.50 28.81
C LEU A 2 -4.47 6.03 28.04
N ASN A 3 -4.42 4.95 27.24
CA ASN A 3 -5.58 4.37 26.51
C ASN A 3 -6.42 5.40 25.72
N THR A 4 -5.74 6.37 25.10
CA THR A 4 -6.38 7.46 24.34
C THR A 4 -6.27 7.24 22.84
N TYR A 5 -7.19 7.85 22.09
CA TYR A 5 -7.12 7.99 20.65
C TYR A 5 -6.70 9.42 20.28
N GLY A 6 -6.14 9.58 19.08
CA GLY A 6 -5.75 10.87 18.53
C GLY A 6 -5.57 10.79 17.03
N GLU A 7 -5.64 11.95 16.39
CA GLU A 7 -5.30 12.09 14.97
C GLU A 7 -3.79 12.26 14.83
N PHE A 8 -3.23 11.57 13.83
CA PHE A 8 -1.81 11.62 13.51
C PHE A 8 -1.64 11.80 12.00
N SER A 9 -0.57 12.47 11.59
CA SER A 9 -0.28 12.77 10.20
C SER A 9 1.16 12.42 9.83
N GLY A 10 1.41 12.21 8.53
CA GLY A 10 2.72 11.91 7.97
C GLY A 10 2.86 10.47 7.46
N THR A 11 3.96 10.21 6.75
CA THR A 11 4.26 8.90 6.14
C THR A 11 4.41 7.79 7.19
N SER A 12 4.80 8.14 8.42
CA SER A 12 4.81 7.21 9.56
C SER A 12 3.44 6.59 9.85
N MET A 13 2.35 7.24 9.45
CA MET A 13 0.98 6.70 9.57
C MET A 13 0.55 5.98 8.29
N ALA A 14 1.16 6.26 7.13
CA ALA A 14 0.95 5.47 5.92
C ALA A 14 1.60 4.07 6.04
N GLY A 15 2.79 3.98 6.64
CA GLY A 15 3.49 2.73 6.90
C GLY A 15 2.62 1.63 7.54
N PRO A 16 1.96 1.86 8.70
CA PRO A 16 1.11 0.86 9.33
C PRO A 16 -0.14 0.49 8.51
N HIS A 17 -0.64 1.36 7.63
CA HIS A 17 -1.71 0.98 6.69
C HIS A 17 -1.21 -0.04 5.66
N VAL A 18 -0.01 0.16 5.09
CA VAL A 18 0.61 -0.81 4.19
C VAL A 18 0.86 -2.14 4.91
N VAL A 19 1.41 -2.11 6.14
CA VAL A 19 1.61 -3.32 6.96
C VAL A 19 0.30 -4.06 7.21
N GLY A 20 -0.79 -3.35 7.49
CA GLY A 20 -2.11 -3.96 7.65
C GLY A 20 -2.59 -4.69 6.39
N VAL A 21 -2.38 -4.11 5.21
CA VAL A 21 -2.75 -4.75 3.93
C VAL A 21 -1.89 -5.98 3.65
N VAL A 22 -0.58 -5.91 3.89
CA VAL A 22 0.31 -7.08 3.77
C VAL A 22 -0.14 -8.21 4.69
N ALA A 23 -0.51 -7.90 5.94
CA ALA A 23 -1.02 -8.89 6.87
C ALA A 23 -2.31 -9.56 6.37
N LEU A 24 -3.23 -8.79 5.75
CA LEU A 24 -4.44 -9.34 5.14
C LEU A 24 -4.10 -10.25 3.94
N MET A 25 -3.19 -9.83 3.07
CA MET A 25 -2.74 -10.63 1.92
C MET A 25 -2.14 -11.96 2.38
N TRP A 26 -1.22 -11.91 3.35
CA TRP A 26 -0.56 -13.11 3.88
C TRP A 26 -1.52 -14.01 4.67
N SER A 27 -2.51 -13.43 5.36
CA SER A 27 -3.57 -14.21 6.00
C SER A 27 -4.47 -14.90 4.97
N ALA A 28 -4.71 -14.27 3.82
CA ALA A 28 -5.52 -14.83 2.75
C ALA A 28 -4.76 -15.91 1.94
N ASN A 29 -3.46 -15.71 1.75
CA ASN A 29 -2.57 -16.66 1.09
C ASN A 29 -1.23 -16.79 1.87
N PRO A 30 -1.13 -17.77 2.80
CA PRO A 30 0.06 -17.97 3.61
C PRO A 30 1.33 -18.31 2.83
N ALA A 31 1.24 -18.74 1.57
CA ALA A 31 2.41 -19.02 0.74
C ALA A 31 3.20 -17.74 0.39
N LEU A 32 2.59 -16.55 0.53
CA LEU A 32 3.26 -15.26 0.34
C LEU A 32 4.13 -14.85 1.53
N ILE A 33 4.04 -15.54 2.68
CA ILE A 33 4.84 -15.20 3.86
C ILE A 33 6.33 -15.42 3.56
N GLY A 34 7.09 -14.33 3.55
CA GLY A 34 8.51 -14.34 3.22
C GLY A 34 8.82 -14.20 1.72
N ASP A 35 7.80 -14.27 0.85
CA ASP A 35 7.93 -13.91 -0.56
C ASP A 35 7.67 -12.41 -0.74
N ILE A 36 8.72 -11.63 -0.46
CA ILE A 36 8.66 -10.17 -0.44
C ILE A 36 8.45 -9.62 -1.86
N ASP A 37 9.12 -10.19 -2.85
CA ASP A 37 9.02 -9.75 -4.24
C ASP A 37 7.59 -9.94 -4.77
N ALA A 38 6.97 -11.11 -4.53
CA ALA A 38 5.58 -11.33 -4.92
C ALA A 38 4.60 -10.42 -4.16
N THR A 39 4.86 -10.17 -2.87
CA THR A 39 4.05 -9.28 -2.04
C THR A 39 4.10 -7.84 -2.56
N GLU A 40 5.28 -7.31 -2.84
CA GLU A 40 5.47 -5.97 -3.39
C GLU A 40 4.81 -5.85 -4.77
N GLN A 41 5.00 -6.85 -5.63
CA GLN A 41 4.40 -6.86 -6.97
C GLN A 41 2.87 -6.81 -6.91
N ILE A 42 2.23 -7.55 -6.01
CA ILE A 42 0.77 -7.49 -5.83
C ILE A 42 0.34 -6.10 -5.38
N LEU A 43 1.05 -5.47 -4.43
CA LEU A 43 0.73 -4.11 -3.98
C LEU A 43 0.85 -3.09 -5.12
N ILE A 44 1.87 -3.22 -5.97
CA ILE A 44 2.07 -2.37 -7.14
C ILE A 44 0.95 -2.57 -8.17
N GLU A 45 0.66 -3.81 -8.54
CA GLU A 45 -0.33 -4.13 -9.59
C GLU A 45 -1.78 -3.84 -9.16
N SER A 46 -2.04 -3.84 -7.85
CA SER A 46 -3.38 -3.61 -7.29
C SER A 46 -3.66 -2.16 -6.92
N ALA A 47 -2.67 -1.27 -6.99
CA ALA A 47 -2.82 0.13 -6.64
C ALA A 47 -3.83 0.84 -7.56
N ASP A 48 -4.71 1.64 -6.96
CA ASP A 48 -5.61 2.49 -7.72
C ASP A 48 -4.91 3.78 -8.15
N PRO A 49 -5.30 4.40 -9.28
CA PRO A 49 -4.77 5.71 -9.66
C PRO A 49 -4.99 6.75 -8.54
N TYR A 50 -3.94 7.48 -8.19
CA TYR A 50 -4.06 8.58 -7.23
C TYR A 50 -4.79 9.76 -7.88
N GLN A 51 -5.87 10.22 -7.24
CA GLN A 51 -6.73 11.32 -7.76
C GLN A 51 -6.59 12.62 -6.94
N GLY A 52 -5.66 12.66 -5.99
CA GLY A 52 -5.44 13.84 -5.15
C GLY A 52 -4.51 14.87 -5.77
N ALA A 53 -4.27 15.96 -5.05
CA ALA A 53 -3.28 16.96 -5.45
C ALA A 53 -1.87 16.36 -5.35
N LEU A 54 -1.08 16.53 -6.40
CA LEU A 54 0.33 16.18 -6.43
C LEU A 54 1.17 17.38 -5.96
N PRO A 55 2.27 17.13 -5.21
CA PRO A 55 3.22 18.19 -4.88
C PRO A 55 3.96 18.64 -6.14
N ASP A 56 4.44 19.88 -6.13
CA ASP A 56 5.31 20.40 -7.18
C ASP A 56 6.73 19.85 -6.99
N CYS A 57 6.97 18.66 -7.53
CA CYS A 57 8.29 18.04 -7.56
C CYS A 57 8.53 17.28 -8.88
N PRO A 58 9.80 17.19 -9.34
CA PRO A 58 10.12 16.51 -10.59
C PRO A 58 9.64 15.05 -10.59
N GLY A 59 8.86 14.67 -11.61
CA GLY A 59 8.35 13.31 -11.77
C GLY A 59 7.08 12.98 -11.00
N ALA A 60 6.41 13.96 -10.36
CA ALA A 60 5.18 13.71 -9.61
C ALA A 60 4.04 13.15 -10.49
N GLU A 61 3.97 13.58 -11.75
CA GLU A 61 2.94 13.15 -12.72
C GLU A 61 3.31 11.91 -13.54
N GLN A 62 4.51 11.35 -13.33
CA GLN A 62 4.98 10.17 -14.06
C GLN A 62 4.47 8.87 -13.42
N THR A 63 4.65 7.75 -14.11
CA THR A 63 4.40 6.41 -13.53
C THR A 63 5.63 5.52 -13.72
N PRO A 64 6.25 5.04 -12.63
CA PRO A 64 5.95 5.36 -11.23
C PRO A 64 6.20 6.84 -10.90
N SER A 65 5.34 7.42 -10.07
CA SER A 65 5.43 8.79 -9.59
C SER A 65 6.51 8.90 -8.52
N THR A 66 7.29 9.97 -8.53
CA THR A 66 8.23 10.28 -7.44
C THR A 66 7.54 10.72 -6.14
N ALA A 67 6.24 11.04 -6.20
CA ALA A 67 5.44 11.45 -5.05
C ALA A 67 4.58 10.30 -4.48
N VAL A 68 3.90 9.55 -5.35
CA VAL A 68 2.90 8.53 -4.95
C VAL A 68 3.18 7.13 -5.49
N GLY A 69 4.34 6.91 -6.11
CA GLY A 69 4.70 5.62 -6.68
C GLY A 69 3.69 5.17 -7.74
N TYR A 70 3.12 3.98 -7.56
CA TYR A 70 2.12 3.42 -8.48
C TYR A 70 0.68 3.85 -8.17
N GLY A 71 0.44 4.58 -7.09
CA GLY A 71 -0.88 5.12 -6.76
C GLY A 71 -1.31 4.87 -5.32
N MET A 72 -2.63 4.83 -5.11
CA MET A 72 -3.25 4.62 -3.81
C MET A 72 -3.33 3.13 -3.48
N LEU A 73 -2.94 2.77 -2.26
CA LEU A 73 -3.06 1.41 -1.73
C LEU A 73 -4.52 0.94 -1.75
N ASN A 74 -4.79 -0.19 -2.41
CA ASN A 74 -6.12 -0.82 -2.43
C ASN A 74 -6.08 -2.21 -1.78
N ALA A 75 -6.59 -2.28 -0.56
CA ALA A 75 -6.61 -3.52 0.23
C ALA A 75 -7.46 -4.63 -0.42
N TYR A 76 -8.58 -4.28 -1.03
CA TYR A 76 -9.51 -5.24 -1.62
C TYR A 76 -8.89 -5.91 -2.87
N HIS A 77 -8.38 -5.12 -3.81
CA HIS A 77 -7.71 -5.64 -5.01
C HIS A 77 -6.46 -6.44 -4.65
N ALA A 78 -5.66 -5.97 -3.68
CA ALA A 78 -4.47 -6.68 -3.21
C ALA A 78 -4.81 -8.08 -2.68
N VAL A 79 -5.81 -8.19 -1.80
CA VAL A 79 -6.25 -9.49 -1.25
C VAL A 79 -6.86 -10.37 -2.33
N GLN A 80 -7.65 -9.81 -3.26
CA GLN A 80 -8.19 -10.58 -4.39
C GLN A 80 -7.08 -11.12 -5.30
N MET A 81 -6.00 -10.37 -5.52
CA MET A 81 -4.85 -10.83 -6.29
C MET A 81 -4.06 -11.90 -5.54
N ALA A 82 -3.86 -11.72 -4.23
CA ALA A 82 -3.20 -12.71 -3.38
C ALA A 82 -3.89 -14.07 -3.41
N LEU A 83 -5.23 -14.10 -3.42
CA LEU A 83 -6.01 -15.34 -3.53
C LEU A 83 -5.92 -16.06 -4.88
N ARG A 84 -5.47 -15.37 -5.94
CA ARG A 84 -5.38 -15.93 -7.30
C ARG A 84 -3.98 -16.45 -7.65
N ARG A 85 -3.00 -16.26 -6.78
CA ARG A 85 -1.64 -16.77 -6.93
C ARG A 85 -1.44 -18.03 -6.11
#